data_AF-A0A966TE94-F1
#
_entry.id   AF-A0A966TE94-F1
#
_cell.length_a   1.000
_cell.length_b   1.000
_cell.length_c   1.000
_cell.angle_alpha   90.00
_cell.angle_beta   90.00
_cell.angle_gamma   90.00
#
_symmetry.space_group_name_H-M   'P 1'
#
loop_
_entity.id
_entity.type
_entity.pdbx_description
1 polymer ?
#
loop_
_entity_poly.entity_id
_entity_poly.type
_entity_poly.pdbx_seq_one_letter_code
_entity_poly.pdbx_strand_id
1 'polypeptide(L)'
;MYLRADSCYLKFPLGIMLVNVIGSFLLGLIFKSETNIAFALMGFSGALTTWSAFAMDLFEQAKRREQFFFLLNLFGNYALALLAAGLGIWIAQ
;
A
#
# COMPACT_ATOMS: atom_id res chain seq x y z
N MET A 1 5.80 -17.68 -30.26
CA MET A 1 4.41 -17.70 -29.74
C MET A 1 4.49 -17.48 -28.23
N TYR A 2 4.77 -16.25 -27.79
CA TYR A 2 4.70 -15.91 -26.37
C TYR A 2 3.21 -15.74 -26.05
N LEU A 3 2.65 -16.72 -25.36
CA LEU A 3 1.32 -16.62 -24.78
C LEU A 3 1.34 -15.40 -23.87
N ARG A 4 0.71 -14.32 -24.34
CA ARG A 4 0.35 -13.18 -23.52
C ARG A 4 -0.65 -13.77 -22.53
N ALA A 5 -0.15 -14.17 -21.36
CA ALA A 5 -1.02 -14.41 -20.23
C ALA A 5 -1.66 -13.04 -19.98
N ASP A 6 -2.86 -12.87 -20.51
CA ASP A 6 -3.75 -11.77 -20.24
C ASP A 6 -4.19 -11.94 -18.79
N SER A 7 -3.23 -11.82 -17.87
CA SER A 7 -3.48 -11.63 -16.47
C SER A 7 -4.36 -10.40 -16.45
N CYS A 8 -5.55 -10.55 -15.89
CA CYS A 8 -6.50 -9.49 -15.67
C CYS A 8 -5.89 -8.53 -14.63
N TYR A 9 -4.82 -7.83 -15.03
CA TYR A 9 -4.26 -6.71 -14.32
C TYR A 9 -5.36 -5.68 -14.38
N LEU A 10 -6.03 -5.45 -13.25
CA LEU A 10 -6.80 -4.24 -13.05
C LEU A 10 -5.94 -3.09 -13.59
N LYS A 11 -6.49 -2.30 -14.52
CA LYS A 11 -5.78 -1.14 -15.11
C LYS A 11 -5.18 -0.20 -14.06
N PHE A 12 -5.70 -0.27 -12.84
CA PHE A 12 -5.17 0.43 -11.68
C PHE A 12 -5.05 -0.53 -10.49
N PRO A 13 -3.91 -0.57 -9.78
CA PRO A 13 -3.65 -1.54 -8.73
C PRO A 13 -4.31 -1.16 -7.39
N LEU A 14 -5.64 -1.14 -7.38
CA LEU A 14 -6.45 -0.83 -6.19
C LEU A 14 -6.15 -1.77 -5.02
N GLY A 15 -5.86 -3.05 -5.30
CA GLY A 15 -5.56 -4.03 -4.26
C GLY A 15 -4.32 -3.66 -3.45
N ILE A 16 -3.24 -3.24 -4.13
CA ILE A 16 -1.99 -2.81 -3.48
C ILE A 16 -2.23 -1.57 -2.62
N MET A 17 -2.97 -0.61 -3.18
CA MET A 17 -3.31 0.61 -2.45
C MET A 17 -4.12 0.30 -1.19
N LEU A 18 -5.12 -0.57 -1.29
CA LEU A 18 -5.96 -0.96 -0.16
C LEU A 18 -5.14 -1.62 0.97
N VAL A 19 -4.29 -2.61 0.66
CA VAL A 19 -3.51 -3.30 1.69
C VAL A 19 -2.47 -2.38 2.33
N ASN A 20 -1.82 -1.50 1.56
CA ASN A 20 -0.88 -0.51 2.10
C ASN A 20 -1.57 0.48 3.03
N VAL A 21 -2.76 0.96 2.66
CA VAL A 21 -3.56 1.89 3.47
C VAL A 21 -4.04 1.24 4.77
N ILE A 22 -4.58 0.01 4.70
CA ILE A 22 -5.05 -0.73 5.88
C ILE A 22 -3.88 -1.03 6.83
N GLY A 23 -2.75 -1.53 6.30
CA GLY A 23 -1.57 -1.80 7.12
C GLY A 23 -1.01 -0.53 7.77
N SER A 24 -1.00 0.59 7.05
CA SER A 24 -0.56 1.88 7.60
C SER A 24 -1.50 2.39 8.71
N PHE A 25 -2.82 2.21 8.55
CA PHE A 25 -3.79 2.51 9.61
C PHE A 25 -3.55 1.69 10.87
N LEU A 26 -3.37 0.38 10.72
CA LEU A 26 -3.10 -0.54 11.83
C LEU A 26 -1.81 -0.17 12.57
N LEU A 27 -0.74 0.17 11.83
CA LEU A 27 0.51 0.67 12.41
C LEU A 27 0.29 1.97 13.19
N GLY A 28 -0.54 2.88 12.68
CA GLY A 28 -0.90 4.11 13.38
C GLY A 28 -1.62 3.84 14.72
N LEU A 29 -2.55 2.88 14.74
CA LEU A 29 -3.28 2.50 15.95
C LEU A 29 -2.37 1.97 17.07
N ILE A 30 -1.29 1.27 16.70
CA ILE A 30 -0.37 0.67 17.67
C ILE A 30 0.85 1.55 17.96
N PHE A 31 0.95 2.75 17.38
CA PHE A 31 2.16 3.57 17.40
C PHE A 31 2.72 3.86 18.80
N LYS A 32 1.86 3.99 19.82
CA LYS A 32 2.24 4.23 21.22
C LYS A 32 2.19 2.99 22.12
N SER A 33 1.80 1.82 21.58
CA SER A 33 1.57 0.61 22.36
C SER A 33 2.80 -0.28 22.35
N GLU A 34 3.32 -0.65 23.52
CA GLU A 34 4.45 -1.56 23.69
C GLU A 34 4.03 -2.95 24.16
N THR A 35 2.83 -3.38 23.75
CA THR A 35 2.28 -4.69 24.14
C THR A 35 2.68 -5.79 23.16
N ASN A 36 2.62 -7.06 23.60
CA ASN A 36 2.82 -8.22 22.70
C ASN A 36 1.88 -8.19 21.48
N ILE A 37 0.68 -7.62 21.64
CA ILE A 37 -0.31 -7.46 20.58
C ILE A 37 0.16 -6.41 19.55
N ALA A 38 0.80 -5.32 20.01
CA ALA A 38 1.39 -4.32 19.11
C ALA A 38 2.51 -4.94 18.25
N PHE A 39 3.39 -5.77 18.84
CA PHE A 39 4.41 -6.48 18.06
C PHE A 39 3.80 -7.44 17.03
N ALA A 40 2.76 -8.18 17.40
CA ALA A 40 2.05 -9.05 16.47
C ALA A 40 1.38 -8.27 15.33
N LEU A 41 0.74 -7.13 15.64
CA LEU A 41 0.12 -6.25 14.65
C LEU A 41 1.14 -5.55 13.77
N MET A 42 2.32 -5.21 14.28
CA MET A 42 3.43 -4.68 13.50
C MET A 42 3.90 -5.73 12.47
N GLY A 43 4.12 -6.97 12.90
CA GLY A 43 4.48 -8.07 12.01
C GLY A 43 3.39 -8.39 10.98
N PHE A 44 2.12 -8.42 11.41
CA PHE A 44 0.97 -8.61 10.53
C PHE A 44 0.87 -7.50 9.48
N SER A 45 0.99 -6.24 9.89
CA SER A 45 0.95 -5.08 8.99
C SER A 45 2.11 -5.13 8.00
N GLY A 46 3.32 -5.53 8.45
CA GLY A 46 4.48 -5.74 7.58
C GLY A 46 4.24 -6.82 6.52
N ALA A 47 3.61 -7.94 6.88
CA ALA A 47 3.25 -9.00 5.94
C ALA A 47 2.07 -8.64 5.02
N LEU A 48 1.16 -7.77 5.48
CA LEU A 48 0.00 -7.30 4.73
C LEU A 48 0.37 -6.26 3.66
N THR A 49 1.22 -5.28 4.02
CA THR A 49 1.66 -4.24 3.08
C THR A 49 2.66 -4.78 2.06
N THR A 50 2.61 -4.28 0.83
CA THR A 50 3.48 -4.74 -0.25
C THR A 50 4.07 -3.57 -1.04
N TRP A 51 5.10 -2.94 -0.46
CA TRP A 51 5.85 -1.86 -1.11
C TRP A 51 6.64 -2.33 -2.34
N SER A 52 7.02 -3.61 -2.40
CA SER A 52 7.72 -4.20 -3.54
C SER A 52 6.80 -4.33 -4.76
N ALA A 53 5.57 -4.80 -4.59
CA ALA A 53 4.60 -4.88 -5.68
C ALA A 53 4.19 -3.49 -6.17
N PHE A 54 4.03 -2.53 -5.26
CA PHE A 54 3.81 -1.13 -5.60
C PHE A 54 4.93 -0.55 -6.50
N ALA A 55 6.19 -0.81 -6.15
CA ALA A 55 7.33 -0.36 -6.95
C ALA A 55 7.38 -1.01 -8.34
N MET A 56 7.06 -2.31 -8.43
CA MET A 56 6.95 -3.01 -9.72
C MET A 56 5.84 -2.41 -10.60
N ASP A 57 4.67 -2.09 -10.04
CA ASP A 57 3.59 -1.45 -10.79
C ASP A 57 3.95 -0.04 -11.28
N LEU A 58 4.61 0.76 -10.44
CA LEU A 58 5.14 2.06 -10.87
C LEU A 58 6.14 1.91 -12.01
N PHE A 59 7.01 0.90 -11.95
CA PHE A 59 7.98 0.63 -13.01
C PHE A 59 7.29 0.22 -14.32
N GLU A 60 6.26 -0.62 -14.26
CA GLU A 60 5.47 -0.98 -15.44
C GLU A 60 4.73 0.22 -16.04
N GLN A 61 4.09 1.04 -15.21
CA GLN A 61 3.37 2.25 -15.64
C GLN A 61 4.34 3.27 -16.28
N ALA A 62 5.54 3.43 -15.71
CA ALA A 62 6.60 4.24 -16.27
C ALA A 62 7.04 3.71 -17.65
N LYS A 63 7.22 2.38 -17.79
CA LYS A 63 7.59 1.73 -19.07
C LYS A 63 6.51 1.90 -20.14
N ARG A 64 5.23 1.82 -19.76
CA ARG A 64 4.08 2.03 -20.66
C ARG A 64 3.84 3.51 -21.01
N ARG A 65 4.60 4.43 -20.39
CA ARG A 65 4.44 5.89 -20.48
C ARG A 65 3.06 6.41 -20.04
N GLU A 66 2.40 5.69 -19.15
CA GLU A 66 1.12 6.09 -18.57
C GLU A 66 1.33 7.09 -17.43
N GLN A 67 1.77 8.31 -17.76
CA GLN A 67 2.18 9.33 -16.79
C GLN A 67 1.08 9.69 -15.78
N PHE A 68 -0.17 9.77 -16.24
CA PHE A 68 -1.31 10.09 -15.39
C PHE A 68 -1.56 9.01 -14.32
N PHE A 69 -1.60 7.73 -14.72
CA PHE A 69 -1.80 6.62 -13.79
C PHE A 69 -0.61 6.44 -12.86
N PHE A 70 0.61 6.63 -13.37
CA PHE A 70 1.83 6.63 -12.57
C PHE A 70 1.77 7.64 -11.43
N LEU A 71 1.45 8.90 -11.75
CA LEU A 71 1.33 9.97 -10.76
C LEU A 71 0.20 9.69 -9.76
N LEU A 72 -0.97 9.24 -10.25
CA LEU A 72 -2.11 8.93 -9.39
C LEU A 72 -1.77 7.79 -8.41
N ASN A 73 -1.13 6.74 -8.88
CA ASN A 73 -0.75 5.60 -8.04
C ASN A 73 0.34 6.00 -7.03
N LEU A 74 1.36 6.75 -7.49
CA LEU A 74 2.43 7.23 -6.63
C LEU A 74 1.88 8.11 -5.50
N PHE A 75 1.23 9.22 -5.86
CA PHE A 75 0.74 10.17 -4.87
C PHE A 75 -0.45 9.62 -4.08
N GLY A 76 -1.37 8.89 -4.72
CA GLY A 76 -2.53 8.30 -4.07
C GLY A 76 -2.12 7.30 -3.00
N ASN A 77 -1.20 6.38 -3.30
CA ASN A 77 -0.77 5.38 -2.34
C ASN A 77 -0.02 6.00 -1.16
N TYR A 78 0.92 6.92 -1.42
CA TYR A 78 1.63 7.62 -0.34
C TYR A 78 0.71 8.51 0.50
N ALA A 79 -0.14 9.32 -0.13
CA ALA A 79 -1.03 10.23 0.58
C ALA A 79 -2.05 9.46 1.42
N LEU A 80 -2.70 8.44 0.86
CA LEU A 80 -3.68 7.64 1.61
C LEU A 80 -3.02 6.85 2.73
N ALA A 81 -1.83 6.28 2.52
CA ALA A 81 -1.10 5.57 3.57
C ALA A 81 -0.73 6.50 4.73
N LEU A 82 -0.23 7.70 4.44
CA LEU A 82 0.10 8.71 5.46
C LEU A 82 -1.14 9.20 6.20
N LEU A 83 -2.23 9.50 5.48
CA LEU A 83 -3.50 9.88 6.09
C LEU A 83 -4.05 8.76 6.99
N ALA A 84 -3.99 7.52 6.53
CA ALA A 84 -4.43 6.36 7.30
C ALA A 84 -3.59 6.16 8.57
N ALA A 85 -2.26 6.24 8.48
CA ALA A 85 -1.40 6.20 9.66
C ALA A 85 -1.71 7.34 10.64
N GLY A 86 -1.90 8.56 10.13
CA GLY A 86 -2.27 9.72 10.95
C GLY A 86 -3.62 9.55 11.64
N LEU A 87 -4.64 9.05 10.93
CA LEU A 87 -5.95 8.73 11.50
C LEU A 87 -5.85 7.63 12.56
N GLY A 88 -5.04 6.59 12.33
CA GLY A 88 -4.77 5.55 13.32
C GLY A 88 -4.16 6.14 14.60
N ILE A 89 -3.16 7.02 14.46
CA ILE A 89 -2.54 7.70 15.60
C ILE A 89 -3.56 8.58 16.33
N TRP A 90 -4.38 9.33 15.60
CA TRP A 90 -5.39 10.22 16.19
C TRP A 90 -6.47 9.46 16.96
N ILE A 91 -6.90 8.30 16.45
CA ILE A 91 -7.87 7.43 17.14
C ILE A 91 -7.25 6.75 18.37
N ALA A 92 -5.95 6.45 18.34
CA ALA A 92 -5.24 5.77 19.42
C ALA A 92 -4.65 6.72 20.48
N GLN A 93 -4.74 8.04 20.28
CA GLN A 93 -4.35 9.05 21.26
C GLN A 93 -5.31 9.09 22.44
#